data_AF-A0A3A8QC59-F1
#
_entry.id   AF-A0A3A8QC59-F1
#
_cell.length_a   1.000
_cell.length_b   1.000
_cell.length_c   1.000
_cell.angle_alpha   90.00
_cell.angle_beta   90.00
_cell.angle_gamma   90.00
#
_symmetry.space_group_name_H-M   'P 1'
#
loop_
_entity.id
_entity.type
_entity.pdbx_description
1 polymer ?
#
loop_
_entity_poly.entity_id
_entity_poly.type
_entity_poly.pdbx_seq_one_letter_code
_entity_poly.pdbx_strand_id
1 'polypeptide(L)'
;MVVLGGCERQEQPPPARVPAAAPVKASAPAKVTPSPSSTGAELRERLRCEALLGFSGLLAGQQEYFGEKDRWTEDVTRLPVPAACTDGSRVPTPDATWLAGCHFRYAISVTGSPPDNTSFRVRAVGVGGLAEGLTYEMAHGFVDGKPVRVWPSELVLEDCHGVRRPEGTPLPAPLCEGASNLKGFFTSQKAYFGEKDRYSESADQLGFLPEPCLDGTRAPVPDDTWIAGCRFIYRAEVSGIAPVQAFLLTARGMKGPVVDQKLTLDSQYTWSPADPGCAP
;
A
#
# COMPACT_ATOMS: atom_id res chain seq x y z
N MET A 1 31.88 -33.79 -76.83
CA MET A 1 30.69 -34.27 -76.11
C MET A 1 29.92 -33.04 -75.66
N VAL A 2 28.66 -32.96 -76.07
CA VAL A 2 27.70 -31.89 -75.75
C VAL A 2 26.88 -32.33 -74.53
N VAL A 3 26.34 -31.35 -73.79
CA VAL A 3 24.97 -31.29 -73.23
C VAL A 3 24.95 -30.83 -71.75
N LEU A 4 24.12 -29.79 -71.56
CA LEU A 4 23.65 -29.13 -70.34
C LEU A 4 22.80 -30.06 -69.44
N GLY A 5 22.83 -29.84 -68.12
CA GLY A 5 21.78 -30.29 -67.19
C GLY A 5 21.80 -29.40 -65.95
N GLY A 6 20.75 -28.72 -65.51
CA GLY A 6 19.31 -28.98 -65.66
C GLY A 6 18.79 -29.52 -64.32
N CYS A 7 18.47 -28.62 -63.38
CA CYS A 7 17.89 -28.97 -62.08
C CYS A 7 16.47 -29.54 -62.25
N GLU A 8 16.26 -30.78 -61.81
CA GLU A 8 14.94 -31.40 -61.76
C GLU A 8 14.07 -30.81 -60.65
N ARG A 9 12.83 -30.47 -61.02
CA ARG A 9 11.71 -30.11 -60.13
C ARG A 9 11.20 -31.37 -59.43
N GLN A 10 11.12 -31.35 -58.09
CA GLN A 10 10.26 -32.26 -57.34
C GLN A 10 8.93 -31.57 -57.04
N GLU A 11 7.85 -32.24 -57.45
CA GLU A 11 6.48 -31.77 -57.46
C GLU A 11 5.85 -31.84 -56.06
N GLN A 12 5.35 -30.71 -55.56
CA GLN A 12 4.68 -30.61 -54.27
C GLN A 12 3.20 -31.01 -54.43
N PRO A 13 2.64 -31.89 -53.57
CA PRO A 13 1.27 -32.35 -53.72
C PRO A 13 0.26 -31.22 -53.47
N PRO A 14 -0.91 -31.25 -54.13
CA PRO A 14 -1.86 -30.14 -54.13
C PRO A 14 -2.45 -29.89 -52.73
N PRO A 15 -2.67 -28.62 -52.34
CA PRO A 15 -3.23 -28.27 -51.05
C PRO A 15 -4.69 -28.72 -50.92
N ALA A 16 -5.04 -29.21 -49.73
CA ALA A 16 -6.39 -29.62 -49.38
C ALA A 16 -7.39 -28.45 -49.51
N ARG A 17 -8.56 -28.72 -50.10
CA ARG A 17 -9.66 -27.75 -50.20
C ARG A 17 -10.25 -27.48 -48.80
N VAL A 18 -10.03 -26.27 -48.29
CA VAL A 18 -10.78 -25.74 -47.15
C VAL A 18 -12.20 -25.38 -47.63
N PRO A 19 -13.27 -25.85 -46.99
CA PRO A 19 -14.63 -25.44 -47.37
C PRO A 19 -14.83 -23.96 -47.09
N ALA A 20 -15.47 -23.26 -48.03
CA ALA A 20 -15.77 -21.83 -47.92
C ALA A 20 -16.62 -21.56 -46.66
N ALA A 21 -16.18 -20.61 -45.84
CA ALA A 21 -16.95 -20.13 -44.71
C ALA A 21 -18.26 -19.50 -45.20
N ALA A 22 -19.37 -19.85 -44.58
CA ALA A 22 -20.67 -19.25 -44.84
C ALA A 22 -20.63 -17.73 -44.55
N PRO A 23 -21.38 -16.90 -45.29
CA PRO A 23 -21.36 -15.46 -45.11
C PRO A 23 -21.90 -15.09 -43.73
N VAL A 24 -21.05 -14.48 -42.90
CA VAL A 24 -21.44 -13.95 -41.59
C VAL A 24 -22.36 -12.75 -41.84
N LYS A 25 -23.65 -12.88 -41.48
CA LYS A 25 -24.56 -11.72 -41.44
C LYS A 25 -23.96 -10.68 -40.50
N ALA A 26 -23.81 -9.44 -40.99
CA ALA A 26 -23.38 -8.31 -40.18
C ALA A 26 -24.34 -8.13 -39.00
N SER A 27 -23.90 -8.47 -37.79
CA SER A 27 -24.61 -8.11 -36.57
C SER A 27 -24.57 -6.60 -36.43
N ALA A 28 -25.74 -5.98 -36.36
CA ALA A 28 -25.88 -4.58 -36.01
C ALA A 28 -25.19 -4.31 -34.65
N PRO A 29 -24.52 -3.16 -34.46
CA PRO A 29 -23.86 -2.85 -33.21
C PRO A 29 -24.89 -2.88 -32.07
N ALA A 30 -24.56 -3.64 -31.02
CA ALA A 30 -25.38 -3.71 -29.83
C ALA A 30 -25.61 -2.29 -29.31
N LYS A 31 -26.88 -1.92 -29.11
CA LYS A 31 -27.23 -0.69 -28.38
C LYS A 31 -26.64 -0.80 -26.98
N VAL A 32 -25.58 -0.03 -26.74
CA VAL A 32 -25.06 0.20 -25.39
C VAL A 32 -26.13 0.95 -24.62
N THR A 33 -26.80 0.26 -23.71
CA THR A 33 -27.67 0.89 -22.72
C THR A 33 -26.78 1.77 -21.84
N PRO A 34 -27.07 3.07 -21.66
CA PRO A 34 -26.22 3.93 -20.83
C PRO A 34 -26.30 3.46 -19.38
N SER A 35 -25.14 3.18 -18.78
CA SER A 35 -25.03 3.03 -17.32
C SER A 35 -25.57 4.31 -16.64
N PRO A 36 -26.28 4.19 -15.50
CA PRO A 36 -26.73 5.35 -14.75
C PRO A 36 -25.50 6.15 -14.26
N SER A 37 -25.32 7.35 -14.82
CA SER A 37 -24.29 8.38 -14.59
C SER A 37 -22.98 7.94 -13.88
N SER A 38 -21.98 7.57 -14.68
CA SER A 38 -20.59 7.29 -14.26
C SER A 38 -19.93 8.43 -13.46
N THR A 39 -20.37 9.68 -13.63
CA THR A 39 -19.73 10.86 -13.02
C THR A 39 -19.88 10.94 -11.50
N GLY A 40 -21.05 10.62 -10.94
CA GLY A 40 -21.30 10.79 -9.50
C GLY A 40 -20.62 9.74 -8.62
N ALA A 41 -20.48 8.51 -9.13
CA ALA A 41 -19.73 7.45 -8.46
C ALA A 41 -18.22 7.75 -8.51
N GLU A 42 -17.71 8.13 -9.69
CA GLU A 42 -16.30 8.51 -9.88
C GLU A 42 -15.91 9.71 -9.02
N LEU A 43 -16.78 10.72 -8.88
CA LEU A 43 -16.56 11.87 -7.98
C LEU A 43 -16.46 11.43 -6.51
N ARG A 44 -17.31 10.50 -6.07
CA ARG A 44 -17.25 9.95 -4.70
C ARG A 44 -15.98 9.15 -4.43
N GLU A 45 -15.52 8.38 -5.42
CA GLU A 45 -14.26 7.65 -5.37
C GLU A 45 -13.07 8.62 -5.21
N ARG A 46 -13.01 9.68 -6.02
CA ARG A 46 -11.99 10.74 -5.91
C ARG A 46 -11.97 11.40 -4.53
N LEU A 47 -13.14 11.71 -3.96
CA LEU A 47 -13.25 12.29 -2.62
C LEU A 47 -12.74 11.35 -1.52
N ARG A 48 -13.01 10.04 -1.63
CA ARG A 48 -12.43 9.04 -0.70
C ARG A 48 -10.90 9.02 -0.80
N CYS A 49 -10.36 9.07 -2.01
CA CYS A 49 -8.92 9.11 -2.22
C CYS A 49 -8.25 10.37 -1.67
N GLU A 50 -8.92 11.52 -1.77
CA GLU A 50 -8.44 12.74 -1.14
C GLU A 50 -8.37 12.61 0.39
N ALA A 51 -9.44 12.13 1.03
CA ALA A 51 -9.46 11.91 2.48
C ALA A 51 -8.36 10.93 2.91
N LEU A 52 -8.18 9.85 2.14
CA LEU A 52 -7.17 8.83 2.35
C LEU A 52 -5.74 9.41 2.29
N LEU A 53 -5.44 10.22 1.27
CA LEU A 53 -4.15 10.88 1.13
C LEU A 53 -3.90 11.88 2.27
N GLY A 54 -4.94 12.61 2.68
CA GLY A 54 -4.88 13.50 3.85
C GLY A 54 -4.50 12.74 5.12
N PHE A 55 -5.18 11.63 5.41
CA PHE A 55 -4.84 10.79 6.57
C PHE A 55 -3.44 10.19 6.47
N SER A 56 -3.01 9.72 5.29
CA SER A 56 -1.67 9.16 5.10
C SER A 56 -0.58 10.20 5.37
N GLY A 57 -0.75 11.43 4.91
CA GLY A 57 0.20 12.51 5.18
C GLY A 57 0.25 12.87 6.66
N LEU A 58 -0.91 12.97 7.32
CA LEU A 58 -0.97 13.30 8.75
C LEU A 58 -0.40 12.19 9.63
N LEU A 59 -0.61 10.93 9.28
CA LEU A 59 0.03 9.79 9.94
C LEU A 59 1.57 9.89 9.84
N ALA A 60 2.11 10.14 8.65
CA ALA A 60 3.55 10.26 8.45
C ALA A 60 4.13 11.42 9.28
N GLY A 61 3.48 12.58 9.27
CA GLY A 61 3.89 13.74 10.08
C GLY A 61 3.83 13.46 11.58
N GLN A 62 2.82 12.72 12.05
CA GLN A 62 2.74 12.29 13.45
C GLN A 62 3.88 11.34 13.81
N GLN A 63 4.19 10.38 12.95
CA GLN A 63 5.29 9.43 13.18
C GLN A 63 6.66 10.12 13.18
N GLU A 64 6.88 11.09 12.30
CA GLU A 64 8.09 11.92 12.29
C GLU A 64 8.21 12.72 13.59
N TYR A 65 7.13 13.41 13.99
CA TYR A 65 7.12 14.18 15.24
C TYR A 65 7.34 13.28 16.46
N PHE A 66 6.71 12.11 16.50
CA PHE A 66 6.92 11.14 17.57
C PHE A 66 8.36 10.64 17.61
N GLY A 67 8.95 10.33 16.45
CA GLY A 67 10.36 9.92 16.37
C GLY A 67 11.33 10.97 16.90
N GLU A 68 11.02 12.26 16.74
CA GLU A 68 11.85 13.36 17.27
C GLU A 68 11.56 13.70 18.73
N LYS A 69 10.29 13.65 19.15
CA LYS A 69 9.81 14.22 20.43
C LYS A 69 9.28 13.21 21.44
N ASP A 70 9.23 11.94 21.07
CA ASP A 70 8.72 10.84 21.89
C ASP A 70 7.28 11.07 22.40
N ARG A 71 6.45 11.72 21.57
CA ARG A 71 5.04 12.02 21.85
C ARG A 71 4.27 12.38 20.58
N TRP A 72 2.97 12.13 20.56
CA TRP A 72 2.08 12.65 19.52
C TRP A 72 1.76 14.14 19.75
N THR A 73 1.33 14.85 18.70
CA THR A 73 1.00 16.28 18.78
C THR A 73 -0.42 16.59 18.34
N GLU A 74 -1.10 17.46 19.07
CA GLU A 74 -2.35 18.11 18.63
C GLU A 74 -2.07 19.44 17.90
N ASP A 75 -0.84 19.96 17.99
CA ASP A 75 -0.44 21.18 17.31
C ASP A 75 -0.34 20.93 15.80
N VAL A 76 -1.41 21.28 15.09
CA VAL A 76 -1.53 21.15 13.64
C VAL A 76 -0.47 21.94 12.87
N THR A 77 0.16 22.96 13.46
CA THR A 77 1.22 23.72 12.81
C THR A 77 2.53 22.94 12.68
N ARG A 78 2.65 21.82 13.40
CA ARG A 78 3.80 20.89 13.34
C ARG A 78 3.60 19.76 12.35
N LEU A 79 2.47 19.72 11.67
CA LEU A 79 2.08 18.63 10.80
C LEU A 79 1.99 19.10 9.34
N PRO A 80 2.14 18.17 8.38
CA PRO A 80 2.03 18.52 6.98
C PRO A 80 0.63 19.04 6.67
N VAL A 81 0.57 20.13 5.91
CA VAL A 81 -0.68 20.71 5.45
C VAL A 81 -1.25 19.80 4.35
N PRO A 82 -2.52 19.35 4.45
CA PRO A 82 -3.15 18.56 3.40
C PRO A 82 -3.12 19.25 2.02
N ALA A 83 -3.42 18.52 0.96
CA ALA A 83 -3.47 19.08 -0.39
C ALA A 83 -4.47 20.24 -0.52
N ALA A 84 -4.12 21.30 -1.23
CA ALA A 84 -5.10 22.26 -1.73
C ALA A 84 -5.79 21.70 -2.97
N CYS A 85 -6.89 22.32 -3.39
CA CYS A 85 -7.47 22.08 -4.70
C CYS A 85 -6.52 22.53 -5.81
N THR A 86 -6.77 22.11 -7.05
CA THR A 86 -5.94 22.46 -8.22
C THR A 86 -5.82 23.97 -8.44
N ASP A 87 -6.82 24.75 -8.03
CA ASP A 87 -6.84 26.21 -8.08
C ASP A 87 -6.16 26.87 -6.86
N GLY A 88 -5.57 26.07 -5.95
CA GLY A 88 -4.95 26.51 -4.71
C GLY A 88 -5.94 26.78 -3.57
N SER A 89 -7.24 26.66 -3.81
CA SER A 89 -8.26 26.88 -2.77
C SER A 89 -8.28 25.74 -1.74
N ARG A 90 -8.83 26.06 -0.57
CA ARG A 90 -8.98 25.13 0.56
C ARG A 90 -10.34 25.35 1.22
N VAL A 91 -10.88 24.31 1.84
CA VAL A 91 -12.13 24.43 2.59
C VAL A 91 -11.97 25.29 3.85
N PRO A 92 -13.01 26.02 4.27
CA PRO A 92 -12.97 26.81 5.49
C PRO A 92 -12.88 25.92 6.75
N THR A 93 -12.04 26.35 7.69
CA THR A 93 -11.93 25.72 9.00
C THR A 93 -12.74 26.48 10.06
N PRO A 94 -13.24 25.80 11.10
CA PRO A 94 -13.91 26.47 12.22
C PRO A 94 -12.99 27.42 13.00
N ASP A 95 -11.74 27.00 13.19
CA ASP A 95 -10.71 27.73 13.94
C ASP A 95 -9.30 27.23 13.54
N ALA A 96 -8.27 27.71 14.26
CA ALA A 96 -6.87 27.41 13.99
C ALA A 96 -6.41 25.99 14.39
N THR A 97 -7.26 25.20 15.07
CA THR A 97 -6.94 23.81 15.47
C THR A 97 -7.22 22.79 14.37
N TRP A 98 -7.68 23.25 13.20
CA TRP A 98 -8.02 22.41 12.06
C TRP A 98 -7.07 22.64 10.89
N LEU A 99 -6.78 21.56 10.17
CA LEU A 99 -6.08 21.61 8.90
C LEU A 99 -7.08 21.62 7.74
N ALA A 100 -6.90 22.55 6.81
CA ALA A 100 -7.74 22.69 5.63
C ALA A 100 -7.15 21.91 4.44
N GLY A 101 -7.89 20.98 3.85
CA GLY A 101 -7.60 20.37 2.55
C GLY A 101 -8.43 20.96 1.42
N CYS A 102 -8.58 20.22 0.32
CA CYS A 102 -9.36 20.65 -0.84
C CYS A 102 -10.87 20.56 -0.60
N HIS A 103 -11.38 19.39 -0.23
CA HIS A 103 -12.78 19.13 0.12
C HIS A 103 -12.97 18.68 1.57
N PHE A 104 -11.88 18.30 2.25
CA PHE A 104 -11.92 17.86 3.65
C PHE A 104 -11.14 18.79 4.56
N ARG A 105 -11.62 18.95 5.79
CA ARG A 105 -10.87 19.53 6.90
C ARG A 105 -10.62 18.49 7.98
N TYR A 106 -9.50 18.60 8.68
CA TYR A 106 -9.00 17.57 9.58
C TYR A 106 -8.80 18.17 10.98
N ALA A 107 -9.37 17.50 11.98
CA ALA A 107 -9.10 17.78 13.39
C ALA A 107 -8.29 16.64 13.99
N ILE A 108 -7.39 16.97 14.91
CA ILE A 108 -6.50 16.01 15.56
C ILE A 108 -6.73 16.08 17.05
N SER A 109 -6.76 14.92 17.69
CA SER A 109 -6.78 14.80 19.14
C SER A 109 -5.77 13.75 19.58
N VAL A 110 -5.16 13.95 20.73
CA VAL A 110 -4.23 13.03 21.38
C VAL A 110 -4.83 12.63 22.72
N THR A 111 -4.80 11.35 23.03
CA THR A 111 -5.34 10.79 24.27
C THR A 111 -4.35 9.83 24.91
N GLY A 112 -4.41 9.75 26.23
CA GLY A 112 -3.54 8.88 27.02
C GLY A 112 -2.39 9.62 27.69
N SER A 113 -1.40 8.88 28.17
CA SER A 113 -0.23 9.41 28.87
C SER A 113 1.05 8.72 28.37
N PRO A 114 2.09 9.48 28.02
CA PRO A 114 3.39 8.93 27.67
C PRO A 114 4.01 8.10 28.82
N PRO A 115 4.97 7.20 28.54
CA PRO A 115 5.50 6.89 27.20
C PRO A 115 4.68 5.84 26.44
N ASP A 116 4.05 4.89 27.14
CA ASP A 116 3.57 3.63 26.51
C ASP A 116 2.05 3.55 26.30
N ASN A 117 1.30 4.59 26.69
CA ASN A 117 -0.16 4.58 26.62
C ASN A 117 -0.68 5.86 26.00
N THR A 118 -0.25 6.16 24.78
CA THR A 118 -0.57 7.40 24.08
C THR A 118 -0.97 7.11 22.64
N SER A 119 -2.09 7.69 22.21
CA SER A 119 -2.63 7.53 20.86
C SER A 119 -3.19 8.86 20.34
N PHE A 120 -3.25 9.01 19.02
CA PHE A 120 -3.92 10.11 18.38
C PHE A 120 -5.08 9.64 17.51
N ARG A 121 -6.02 10.54 17.26
CA ARG A 121 -7.07 10.39 16.26
C ARG A 121 -7.03 11.55 15.29
N VAL A 122 -7.43 11.27 14.06
CA VAL A 122 -7.66 12.29 13.03
C VAL A 122 -9.09 12.11 12.54
N ARG A 123 -9.87 13.19 12.58
CA ARG A 123 -11.23 13.23 12.04
C ARG A 123 -11.25 14.10 10.80
N ALA A 124 -11.56 13.51 9.65
CA ALA A 124 -11.78 14.21 8.40
C ALA A 124 -13.27 14.51 8.21
N VAL A 125 -13.62 15.76 7.92
CA VAL A 125 -15.00 16.20 7.68
C VAL A 125 -15.06 16.84 6.30
N GLY A 126 -15.87 16.28 5.42
CA GLY A 126 -16.10 16.81 4.08
C GLY A 126 -16.95 18.07 4.11
N VAL A 127 -16.58 19.06 3.29
CA VAL A 127 -17.19 20.39 3.28
C VAL A 127 -17.61 20.73 1.85
N GLY A 128 -18.91 20.97 1.69
CA GLY A 128 -19.51 21.45 0.44
C GLY A 128 -19.62 20.39 -0.66
N GLY A 129 -20.54 20.63 -1.59
CA GLY A 129 -20.76 19.78 -2.76
C GLY A 129 -21.01 18.32 -2.40
N LEU A 130 -20.36 17.40 -3.11
CA LEU A 130 -20.50 15.95 -2.88
C LEU A 130 -19.72 15.43 -1.67
N ALA A 131 -18.86 16.26 -1.05
CA ALA A 131 -18.13 15.89 0.15
C ALA A 131 -18.96 16.11 1.42
N GLU A 132 -19.99 16.96 1.36
CA GLU A 132 -20.83 17.28 2.51
C GLU A 132 -21.49 16.04 3.11
N GLY A 133 -21.38 15.88 4.42
CA GLY A 133 -21.87 14.71 5.16
C GLY A 133 -20.90 13.52 5.19
N LEU A 134 -19.81 13.52 4.41
CA LEU A 134 -18.75 12.52 4.54
C LEU A 134 -17.91 12.83 5.78
N THR A 135 -17.87 11.89 6.73
CA THR A 135 -17.00 11.98 7.90
C THR A 135 -16.25 10.67 8.06
N TYR A 136 -14.95 10.78 8.31
CA TYR A 136 -14.05 9.65 8.48
C TYR A 136 -13.19 9.88 9.73
N GLU A 137 -12.82 8.80 10.41
CA GLU A 137 -11.94 8.85 11.57
C GLU A 137 -10.86 7.77 11.47
N MET A 138 -9.61 8.15 11.71
CA MET A 138 -8.51 7.21 11.95
C MET A 138 -7.97 7.38 13.37
N ALA A 139 -7.36 6.32 13.91
CA ALA A 139 -6.63 6.34 15.17
C ALA A 139 -5.29 5.60 15.03
N HIS A 140 -4.26 6.03 15.75
CA HIS A 140 -2.98 5.35 15.81
C HIS A 140 -2.26 5.59 17.15
N GLY A 141 -1.49 4.61 17.63
CA GLY A 141 -0.64 4.71 18.81
C GLY A 141 -0.75 3.47 19.71
N PHE A 142 -0.72 3.66 21.02
CA PHE A 142 -0.80 2.59 22.00
C PHE A 142 -1.93 2.83 23.00
N VAL A 143 -2.69 1.79 23.30
CA VAL A 143 -3.69 1.75 24.36
C VAL A 143 -3.45 0.51 25.22
N ASP A 144 -3.24 0.69 26.50
CA ASP A 144 -2.95 -0.37 27.48
C ASP A 144 -1.78 -1.28 27.06
N GLY A 145 -0.70 -0.66 26.56
CA GLY A 145 0.49 -1.35 26.07
C GLY A 145 0.30 -2.12 24.77
N LYS A 146 -0.87 -1.99 24.13
CA LYS A 146 -1.18 -2.64 22.84
C LYS A 146 -1.23 -1.60 21.73
N PRO A 147 -0.64 -1.89 20.56
CA PRO A 147 -0.74 -1.01 19.42
C PRO A 147 -2.20 -0.93 18.95
N VAL A 148 -2.69 0.28 18.76
CA VAL A 148 -4.00 0.58 18.17
C VAL A 148 -3.76 1.26 16.83
N ARG A 149 -4.42 0.74 15.80
CA ARG A 149 -4.54 1.40 14.50
C ARG A 149 -5.94 1.13 13.98
N VAL A 150 -6.69 2.20 13.75
CA VAL A 150 -8.05 2.16 13.19
C VAL A 150 -8.05 3.07 11.96
N TRP A 151 -8.56 2.60 10.84
CA TRP A 151 -8.85 3.43 9.68
C TRP A 151 -10.31 3.23 9.26
N PRO A 152 -10.90 4.21 8.57
CA PRO A 152 -12.22 4.03 8.00
C PRO A 152 -12.20 2.93 6.93
N SER A 153 -13.03 1.90 7.13
CA SER A 153 -13.17 0.77 6.21
C SER A 153 -13.60 1.16 4.78
N GLU A 154 -14.20 2.34 4.64
CA GLU A 154 -14.69 2.92 3.39
C GLU A 154 -13.57 3.54 2.54
N LEU A 155 -12.38 3.73 3.12
CA LEU A 155 -11.22 4.29 2.44
C LEU A 155 -10.27 3.16 2.04
N VAL A 156 -10.52 2.58 0.86
CA VAL A 156 -9.74 1.47 0.30
C VAL A 156 -8.69 2.01 -0.66
N LEU A 157 -7.42 1.65 -0.42
CA LEU A 157 -6.25 2.07 -1.20
C LEU A 157 -6.32 1.61 -2.67
N GLU A 158 -6.87 0.42 -2.89
CA GLU A 158 -7.05 -0.16 -4.22
C GLU A 158 -8.00 0.66 -5.10
N ASP A 159 -9.02 1.28 -4.52
CA ASP A 159 -10.02 2.05 -5.26
C ASP A 159 -9.49 3.42 -5.72
N CYS A 160 -8.21 3.73 -5.46
CA CYS A 160 -7.59 5.00 -5.84
C CYS A 160 -6.70 4.91 -7.08
N HIS A 161 -7.07 4.03 -8.02
CA HIS A 161 -6.35 3.82 -9.28
C HIS A 161 -6.16 5.14 -10.04
N GLY A 162 -4.94 5.70 -9.98
CA GLY A 162 -4.52 6.90 -10.72
C GLY A 162 -4.46 8.21 -9.92
N VAL A 163 -4.80 8.20 -8.63
CA VAL A 163 -4.66 9.39 -7.77
C VAL A 163 -3.22 9.51 -7.28
N ARG A 164 -2.49 10.49 -7.80
CA ARG A 164 -1.14 10.87 -7.35
C ARG A 164 -1.23 11.72 -6.08
N ARG A 165 -0.21 11.67 -5.21
CA ARG A 165 0.02 12.71 -4.18
C ARG A 165 0.01 14.10 -4.86
N PRO A 166 -0.22 15.19 -4.12
CA PRO A 166 -0.17 16.57 -4.66
C PRO A 166 1.14 16.89 -5.39
N GLU A 167 2.23 16.25 -4.97
CA GLU A 167 3.57 16.35 -5.58
C GLU A 167 3.76 15.47 -6.84
N GLY A 168 2.74 14.72 -7.27
CA GLY A 168 2.80 13.85 -8.45
C GLY A 168 3.31 12.42 -8.18
N THR A 169 3.71 12.10 -6.95
CA THR A 169 4.16 10.74 -6.58
C THR A 169 2.97 9.78 -6.50
N PRO A 170 2.96 8.64 -7.22
CA PRO A 170 1.96 7.60 -7.01
C PRO A 170 1.95 7.13 -5.55
N LEU A 171 0.79 6.68 -5.04
CA LEU A 171 0.78 5.85 -3.84
C LEU A 171 1.74 4.66 -4.07
N PRO A 172 2.49 4.22 -3.05
CA PRO A 172 3.47 3.17 -3.22
C PRO A 172 2.80 1.97 -3.89
N ALA A 173 3.42 1.43 -4.94
CA ALA A 173 2.89 0.23 -5.59
C ALA A 173 2.60 -0.81 -4.50
N PRO A 174 1.54 -1.64 -4.61
CA PRO A 174 1.22 -2.65 -3.60
C PRO A 174 2.43 -3.50 -3.15
N LEU A 175 3.41 -3.71 -4.04
CA LEU A 175 4.69 -4.37 -3.75
C LEU A 175 5.56 -3.65 -2.70
N CYS A 176 5.42 -2.34 -2.55
CA CYS A 176 6.15 -1.52 -1.57
C CYS A 176 5.75 -1.80 -0.13
N GLU A 177 4.54 -2.29 0.13
CA GLU A 177 4.20 -2.81 1.46
C GLU A 177 5.15 -3.95 1.84
N GLY A 178 5.37 -4.89 0.94
CA GLY A 178 6.32 -5.99 1.11
C GLY A 178 7.74 -5.49 1.36
N ALA A 179 8.21 -4.56 0.53
CA ALA A 179 9.58 -4.05 0.62
C ALA A 179 9.84 -3.21 1.88
N SER A 180 8.96 -2.26 2.21
CA SER A 180 9.14 -1.39 3.38
C SER A 180 9.11 -2.19 4.68
N ASN A 181 8.19 -3.14 4.82
CA ASN A 181 8.14 -4.00 5.99
C ASN A 181 9.34 -4.94 6.08
N LEU A 182 9.88 -5.46 4.96
CA LEU A 182 11.14 -6.24 4.99
C LEU A 182 12.34 -5.40 5.45
N LYS A 183 12.43 -4.13 5.04
CA LYS A 183 13.47 -3.20 5.52
C LYS A 183 13.33 -2.95 7.02
N GLY A 184 12.11 -2.74 7.51
CA GLY A 184 11.83 -2.64 8.95
C GLY A 184 12.24 -3.90 9.70
N PHE A 185 11.87 -5.08 9.19
CA PHE A 185 12.19 -6.36 9.81
C PHE A 185 13.70 -6.64 9.84
N PHE A 186 14.42 -6.26 8.79
CA PHE A 186 15.89 -6.31 8.76
C PHE A 186 16.51 -5.45 9.85
N THR A 187 16.03 -4.21 10.00
CA THR A 187 16.51 -3.29 11.05
C THR A 187 16.25 -3.86 12.43
N SER A 188 15.06 -4.41 12.70
CA SER A 188 14.73 -5.08 13.96
C SER A 188 15.67 -6.26 14.26
N GLN A 189 16.01 -7.09 13.26
CA GLN A 189 16.97 -8.18 13.43
C GLN A 189 18.37 -7.68 13.79
N LYS A 190 18.85 -6.63 13.13
CA LYS A 190 20.17 -6.04 13.42
C LYS A 190 20.22 -5.40 14.80
N ALA A 191 19.17 -4.69 15.20
CA ALA A 191 19.05 -4.13 16.53
C ALA A 191 19.05 -5.22 17.61
N TYR A 192 18.23 -6.26 17.44
CA TYR A 192 18.15 -7.38 18.37
C TYR A 192 19.49 -8.13 18.49
N PHE A 193 20.19 -8.33 17.37
CA PHE A 193 21.54 -8.92 17.40
C PHE A 193 22.52 -8.04 18.19
N GLY A 194 22.48 -6.72 18.01
CA GLY A 194 23.32 -5.79 18.78
C GLY A 194 23.09 -5.84 20.29
N GLU A 195 21.90 -6.26 20.74
CA GLU A 195 21.57 -6.40 22.17
C GLU A 195 21.75 -7.81 22.72
N LYS A 196 21.52 -8.85 21.92
CA LYS A 196 21.38 -10.24 22.37
C LYS A 196 22.43 -11.19 21.78
N ASP A 197 23.32 -10.70 20.92
CA ASP A 197 24.34 -11.47 20.19
C ASP A 197 23.78 -12.67 19.40
N ARG A 198 22.51 -12.56 18.96
CA ARG A 198 21.82 -13.57 18.16
C ARG A 198 20.66 -12.98 17.37
N TYR A 199 20.29 -13.61 16.27
CA TYR A 199 19.04 -13.29 15.56
C TYR A 199 17.87 -14.09 16.13
N SER A 200 16.63 -13.71 15.79
CA SER A 200 15.42 -14.43 16.21
C SER A 200 14.48 -14.72 15.04
N GLU A 201 13.76 -15.83 15.11
CA GLU A 201 12.64 -16.11 14.20
C GLU A 201 11.33 -15.50 14.72
N SER A 202 11.27 -15.11 15.99
CA SER A 202 10.08 -14.54 16.62
C SER A 202 9.97 -13.05 16.33
N ALA A 203 8.97 -12.66 15.53
CA ALA A 203 8.65 -11.26 15.25
C ALA A 203 8.34 -10.46 16.53
N ASP A 204 7.65 -11.07 17.50
CA ASP A 204 7.32 -10.42 18.78
C ASP A 204 8.58 -10.09 19.60
N GLN A 205 9.56 -10.99 19.65
CA GLN A 205 10.84 -10.72 20.33
C GLN A 205 11.63 -9.59 19.66
N LEU A 206 11.41 -9.39 18.36
CA LEU A 206 12.04 -8.35 17.56
C LEU A 206 11.27 -7.02 17.62
N GLY A 207 10.12 -6.98 18.29
CA GLY A 207 9.21 -5.84 18.25
C GLY A 207 8.71 -5.52 16.85
N PHE A 208 8.76 -6.50 15.94
CA PHE A 208 8.38 -6.30 14.55
C PHE A 208 6.89 -6.58 14.37
N LEU A 209 6.14 -5.56 13.96
CA LEU A 209 4.73 -5.67 13.62
C LEU A 209 4.48 -4.96 12.28
N PRO A 210 4.30 -5.71 11.17
CA PRO A 210 3.99 -5.12 9.88
C PRO A 210 2.74 -4.25 9.94
N GLU A 211 2.65 -3.26 9.06
CA GLU A 211 1.45 -2.44 8.98
C GLU A 211 0.24 -3.30 8.56
N PRO A 212 -0.88 -3.27 9.32
CA PRO A 212 -2.11 -3.94 8.90
C PRO A 212 -2.72 -3.22 7.70
N CYS A 213 -3.80 -3.78 7.15
CA CYS A 213 -4.66 -2.99 6.29
C CYS A 213 -5.19 -1.80 7.06
N LEU A 214 -5.63 -0.81 6.29
CA LEU A 214 -6.22 0.38 6.81
C LEU A 214 -7.35 0.04 7.78
N ASP A 215 -8.31 -0.78 7.39
CA ASP A 215 -9.42 -1.26 8.23
C ASP A 215 -9.01 -2.10 9.47
N GLY A 216 -7.72 -2.21 9.76
CA GLY A 216 -7.14 -2.98 10.85
C GLY A 216 -7.07 -4.47 10.56
N THR A 217 -7.66 -4.94 9.45
CA THR A 217 -7.56 -6.35 9.06
C THR A 217 -6.16 -6.68 8.59
N ARG A 218 -5.82 -7.96 8.61
CA ARG A 218 -4.51 -8.46 8.16
C ARG A 218 -4.69 -9.58 7.15
N ALA A 219 -3.64 -9.86 6.39
CA ALA A 219 -3.59 -11.05 5.55
C ALA A 219 -3.75 -12.32 6.41
N PRO A 220 -4.43 -13.37 5.92
CA PRO A 220 -4.46 -14.64 6.63
C PRO A 220 -3.05 -15.26 6.66
N VAL A 221 -2.64 -15.76 7.83
CA VAL A 221 -1.36 -16.50 7.99
C VAL A 221 -1.61 -18.02 8.01
N PRO A 222 -0.67 -18.82 7.48
CA PRO A 222 -0.77 -20.29 7.54
C PRO A 222 -0.63 -20.86 8.96
N ASP A 223 0.25 -20.28 9.77
CA ASP A 223 0.61 -20.71 11.11
C ASP A 223 1.27 -19.54 11.90
N ASP A 224 1.69 -19.80 13.13
CA ASP A 224 2.27 -18.81 14.05
C ASP A 224 3.71 -18.40 13.73
N THR A 225 4.36 -19.04 12.75
CA THR A 225 5.69 -18.64 12.27
C THR A 225 5.63 -17.45 11.30
N TRP A 226 4.43 -17.07 10.88
CA TRP A 226 4.18 -15.93 10.02
C TRP A 226 3.51 -14.78 10.77
N ILE A 227 3.91 -13.56 10.44
CA ILE A 227 3.25 -12.35 10.89
C ILE A 227 2.64 -11.61 9.69
N ALA A 228 1.40 -11.19 9.80
CA ALA A 228 0.69 -10.59 8.66
C ALA A 228 0.76 -9.06 8.66
N GLY A 229 0.97 -8.47 7.50
CA GLY A 229 0.61 -7.09 7.18
C GLY A 229 -0.77 -7.02 6.51
N CYS A 230 -0.98 -6.02 5.66
CA CYS A 230 -2.24 -5.87 4.93
C CYS A 230 -2.41 -6.94 3.85
N ARG A 231 -1.48 -6.98 2.89
CA ARG A 231 -1.47 -7.85 1.72
C ARG A 231 -0.34 -8.85 1.76
N PHE A 232 0.70 -8.61 2.52
CA PHE A 232 1.82 -9.53 2.68
C PHE A 232 1.80 -10.22 4.04
N ILE A 233 2.36 -11.43 4.08
CA ILE A 233 2.76 -12.11 5.31
C ILE A 233 4.28 -12.24 5.32
N TYR A 234 4.87 -12.21 6.51
CA TYR A 234 6.30 -12.12 6.72
C TYR A 234 6.78 -13.23 7.64
N ARG A 235 7.97 -13.75 7.39
CA ARG A 235 8.64 -14.74 8.26
C ARG A 235 10.15 -14.52 8.22
N ALA A 236 10.79 -14.78 9.35
CA ALA A 236 12.24 -14.89 9.45
C ALA A 236 12.65 -16.36 9.58
N GLU A 237 13.74 -16.71 8.92
CA GLU A 237 14.42 -17.99 9.07
C GLU A 237 15.84 -17.70 9.52
N VAL A 238 16.25 -18.26 10.66
CA VAL A 238 17.60 -18.05 11.22
C VAL A 238 18.41 -19.34 11.07
N SER A 239 19.67 -19.18 10.67
CA SER A 239 20.58 -20.30 10.49
C SER A 239 21.94 -20.03 11.14
N GLY A 240 22.64 -21.11 11.48
CA GLY A 240 23.93 -21.04 12.15
C GLY A 240 23.83 -20.87 13.67
N ILE A 241 24.97 -20.70 14.31
CA ILE A 241 25.12 -20.51 15.75
C ILE A 241 26.12 -19.39 16.01
N ALA A 242 25.99 -18.67 17.13
CA ALA A 242 26.93 -17.61 17.47
C ALA A 242 28.40 -18.11 17.40
N PRO A 243 29.33 -17.34 16.80
CA PRO A 243 29.15 -15.99 16.23
C PRO A 243 28.73 -15.97 14.75
N VAL A 244 28.63 -17.13 14.09
CA VAL A 244 28.33 -17.25 12.66
C VAL A 244 26.84 -17.58 12.49
N GLN A 245 26.02 -16.53 12.53
CA GLN A 245 24.58 -16.62 12.29
C GLN A 245 24.20 -15.81 11.05
N ALA A 246 23.16 -16.26 10.35
CA ALA A 246 22.54 -15.55 9.24
C ALA A 246 21.02 -15.66 9.36
N PHE A 247 20.31 -14.72 8.71
CA PHE A 247 18.87 -14.79 8.58
C PHE A 247 18.44 -14.58 7.13
N LEU A 248 17.27 -15.11 6.80
CA LEU A 248 16.52 -14.84 5.58
C LEU A 248 15.13 -14.34 5.97
N LEU A 249 14.76 -13.16 5.49
CA LEU A 249 13.42 -12.62 5.65
C LEU A 249 12.64 -12.90 4.38
N THR A 250 11.40 -13.35 4.51
CA THR A 250 10.49 -13.59 3.39
C THR A 250 9.24 -12.74 3.56
N ALA A 251 8.78 -12.08 2.48
CA ALA A 251 7.45 -11.53 2.35
C ALA A 251 6.70 -12.26 1.23
N ARG A 252 5.49 -12.74 1.51
CA ARG A 252 4.61 -13.42 0.55
C ARG A 252 3.31 -12.64 0.39
N GLY A 253 2.95 -12.28 -0.84
CA GLY A 253 1.69 -11.62 -1.14
C GLY A 253 0.52 -12.58 -1.11
N MET A 254 -0.53 -12.18 -0.40
CA MET A 254 -1.71 -13.00 -0.07
C MET A 254 -3.04 -12.39 -0.55
N LYS A 255 -3.06 -11.10 -0.89
CA LYS A 255 -4.28 -10.38 -1.29
C LYS A 255 -4.04 -9.44 -2.46
N GLY A 256 -5.08 -9.25 -3.28
CA GLY A 256 -5.11 -8.26 -4.34
C GLY A 256 -4.03 -8.46 -5.42
N PRO A 257 -3.45 -7.40 -5.99
CA PRO A 257 -2.56 -7.49 -7.15
C PRO A 257 -1.18 -8.07 -6.85
N VAL A 258 -0.88 -8.39 -5.58
CA VAL A 258 0.40 -8.96 -5.15
C VAL A 258 0.33 -10.45 -4.83
N VAL A 259 -0.81 -11.10 -5.07
CA VAL A 259 -0.91 -12.56 -4.91
C VAL A 259 0.21 -13.23 -5.72
N ASP A 260 0.83 -14.24 -5.12
CA ASP A 260 1.99 -14.99 -5.64
C ASP A 260 3.31 -14.21 -5.75
N GLN A 261 3.33 -12.93 -5.39
CA GLN A 261 4.60 -12.20 -5.25
C GLN A 261 5.36 -12.69 -4.02
N LYS A 262 6.67 -12.91 -4.19
CA LYS A 262 7.58 -13.26 -3.11
C LYS A 262 8.79 -12.33 -3.16
N LEU A 263 9.07 -11.69 -2.04
CA LEU A 263 10.29 -10.91 -1.82
C LEU A 263 11.09 -11.59 -0.71
N THR A 264 12.41 -11.58 -0.82
CA THR A 264 13.31 -11.99 0.25
C THR A 264 14.43 -10.99 0.46
N LEU A 265 14.87 -10.87 1.71
CA LEU A 265 16.00 -10.03 2.11
C LEU A 265 16.88 -10.81 3.08
N ASP A 266 18.13 -11.03 2.73
CA ASP A 266 19.07 -11.77 3.59
C ASP A 266 19.80 -10.86 4.59
N SER A 267 20.54 -11.49 5.50
CA SER A 267 21.34 -10.79 6.53
C SER A 267 22.48 -9.91 6.00
N GLN A 268 22.84 -10.02 4.72
CA GLN A 268 23.81 -9.18 4.02
C GLN A 268 23.13 -8.04 3.24
N TYR A 269 21.82 -7.87 3.41
CA TYR A 269 21.00 -6.89 2.71
C TYR A 269 20.86 -7.18 1.21
N THR A 270 20.94 -8.46 0.82
CA THR A 270 20.72 -8.91 -0.57
C THR A 270 19.24 -9.18 -0.81
N TRP A 271 18.68 -8.57 -1.84
CA TRP A 271 17.29 -8.72 -2.25
C TRP A 271 17.10 -9.83 -3.30
N SER A 272 15.99 -10.55 -3.22
CA SER A 272 15.49 -11.38 -4.32
C SER A 272 13.96 -11.33 -4.43
N PRO A 273 13.39 -10.94 -5.59
CA PRO A 273 14.04 -10.23 -6.70
C PRO A 273 14.67 -8.90 -6.24
N ALA A 274 15.34 -8.18 -7.14
CA ALA A 274 15.96 -6.89 -6.81
C ALA A 274 14.99 -5.92 -6.10
N ASP A 275 15.51 -5.07 -5.20
CA ASP A 275 14.72 -4.08 -4.45
C ASP A 275 13.83 -3.29 -5.42
N PRO A 276 12.50 -3.23 -5.20
CA PRO A 276 11.59 -2.51 -6.07
C PRO A 276 11.77 -0.98 -6.04
N GLY A 277 12.72 -0.44 -5.26
CA GLY A 277 13.04 0.99 -5.26
C GLY A 277 11.99 1.84 -4.55
N CYS A 278 11.27 1.24 -3.60
CA CYS A 278 10.26 1.94 -2.83
C CYS A 278 10.93 2.93 -1.88
N ALA A 279 10.72 4.23 -2.15
CA ALA A 279 11.03 5.29 -1.20
C ALA A 279 9.98 5.28 -0.07
N PRO A 280 10.39 5.59 1.19
CA PRO A 280 9.44 5.87 2.26
C PRO A 280 8.50 7.04 1.92
#